data_AF-A0A2P6M9H9-F1
#
_entry.id   AF-A0A2P6M9H9-F1
#
_cell.length_a   1.000
_cell.length_b   1.000
_cell.length_c   1.000
_cell.angle_alpha   90.00
_cell.angle_beta   90.00
_cell.angle_gamma   90.00
#
_symmetry.space_group_name_H-M   'P 1'
#
loop_
_entity.id
_entity.type
_entity.pdbx_description
1 polymer ?
#
loop_
_entity_poly.entity_id
_entity_poly.type
_entity_poly.pdbx_seq_one_letter_code
_entity_poly.pdbx_strand_id
1 'polypeptide(L)'
;MSEVTVGSLAKVLGMPVEKLLEQLAGAGMSFSGPDQVVSSTEKMKLLGFLRRTHGKDEKAAEAGAPKKITLQRRKQEELTVSAGKSKSTVTVEVRQKRTYVKRDVVEEPVTDERAEALRKLEESKARNEAELAAIAESDRKRQLEREAEEAARRNEEAARAAAGDAPSEPEPEPVATPAPAPASAPEA
;
A
#
# COMPACT_ATOMS: atom_id res chain seq x y z
N MET A 1 15.17 -56.17 0.18
CA MET A 1 15.76 -54.98 0.82
C MET A 1 17.23 -55.28 1.03
N SER A 2 18.13 -54.45 0.53
CA SER A 2 19.56 -54.61 0.78
C SER A 2 19.86 -54.36 2.25
N GLU A 3 20.67 -55.23 2.85
CA GLU A 3 21.22 -55.04 4.18
C GLU A 3 22.18 -53.84 4.14
N VAL A 4 22.01 -52.89 5.07
CA VAL A 4 22.81 -51.65 5.14
C VAL A 4 23.56 -51.68 6.46
N THR A 5 24.88 -51.71 6.41
CA THR A 5 25.74 -51.64 7.60
C THR A 5 25.80 -50.23 8.17
N VAL A 6 26.14 -50.08 9.45
CA VAL A 6 26.33 -48.77 10.11
C VAL A 6 27.32 -47.91 9.33
N GLY A 7 28.43 -48.48 8.85
CA GLY A 7 29.41 -47.77 8.04
C GLY A 7 28.87 -47.27 6.70
N SER A 8 28.04 -48.07 6.01
CA SER A 8 27.40 -47.65 4.76
C SER A 8 26.35 -46.56 5.00
N LEU A 9 25.60 -46.64 6.09
CA LEU A 9 24.62 -45.63 6.50
C LEU A 9 25.30 -44.29 6.83
N ALA A 10 26.40 -44.33 7.57
CA ALA A 10 27.19 -43.15 7.92
C ALA A 10 27.70 -42.41 6.67
N LYS A 11 28.19 -43.14 5.67
CA LYS A 11 28.63 -42.59 4.38
C LYS A 11 27.49 -41.91 3.62
N VAL A 12 26.31 -42.53 3.57
CA VAL A 12 25.13 -41.95 2.91
C VAL A 12 24.67 -40.67 3.61
N LEU A 13 24.76 -40.64 4.94
CA LEU A 13 24.38 -39.49 5.75
C LEU A 13 25.50 -38.42 5.86
N GLY A 14 26.68 -38.67 5.29
CA GLY A 14 27.82 -37.75 5.34
C GLY A 14 28.34 -37.49 6.75
N MET A 15 28.17 -38.43 7.69
CA MET A 15 28.60 -38.30 9.08
C MET A 15 29.66 -39.33 9.45
N PRO A 16 30.57 -39.03 10.41
CA PRO A 16 31.52 -40.02 10.89
C PRO A 16 30.79 -41.13 11.65
N VAL A 17 31.33 -42.36 11.55
CA VAL A 17 30.73 -43.57 12.13
C VAL A 17 30.53 -43.43 13.63
N GLU A 18 31.49 -42.85 14.34
CA GLU A 18 31.45 -42.59 15.78
C GLU A 18 30.22 -41.77 16.17
N LYS A 19 29.90 -40.72 15.40
CA LYS A 19 28.72 -39.88 15.65
C LYS A 19 27.41 -40.61 15.39
N LEU A 20 27.38 -41.48 14.38
CA LEU A 20 26.21 -42.31 14.13
C LEU A 20 26.00 -43.31 15.28
N LEU A 21 27.06 -43.90 15.82
CA LEU A 21 26.99 -44.80 16.97
C LEU A 21 26.47 -44.07 18.23
N GLU A 22 26.93 -42.84 18.49
CA GLU A 22 26.40 -41.99 19.56
C GLU A 22 24.89 -41.75 19.39
N GLN A 23 24.43 -41.44 18.17
CA GLN A 23 23.01 -41.20 17.89
C GLN A 23 22.15 -42.46 18.01
N LEU A 24 22.67 -43.60 17.55
CA LEU A 24 22.00 -44.89 17.68
C LEU A 24 21.86 -45.28 19.16
N ALA A 25 22.91 -45.08 19.97
CA ALA A 25 22.87 -45.28 21.40
C ALA A 25 21.86 -44.34 22.09
N GLY A 26 21.82 -43.06 21.69
CA GLY A 26 20.82 -42.09 22.17
C GLY A 26 19.38 -42.46 21.81
N ALA A 27 19.18 -43.17 20.70
CA ALA A 27 17.89 -43.73 20.30
C ALA A 27 17.55 -45.07 20.99
N GLY A 28 18.40 -45.55 21.91
CA GLY A 28 18.21 -46.80 22.65
C GLY A 28 18.62 -48.06 21.88
N MET A 29 19.48 -47.92 20.87
CA MET A 29 20.00 -49.03 20.06
C MET A 29 21.50 -49.16 20.26
N SER A 30 21.95 -50.32 20.75
CA SER A 30 23.37 -50.58 20.99
C SER A 30 24.00 -51.23 19.76
N PHE A 31 24.88 -50.49 19.08
CA PHE A 31 25.77 -51.03 18.05
C PHE A 31 27.22 -50.85 18.50
N SER A 32 28.08 -51.83 18.23
CA SER A 32 29.47 -51.85 18.71
C SER A 32 30.50 -51.56 17.61
N GLY A 33 30.09 -51.57 16.34
CA GLY A 33 31.04 -51.41 15.24
C GLY A 33 30.39 -51.09 13.87
N PRO A 34 31.23 -50.71 12.89
CA PRO A 34 30.79 -50.26 11.56
C PRO A 34 30.16 -51.36 10.70
N ASP A 35 30.49 -52.63 10.96
CA ASP A 35 30.09 -53.77 10.12
C ASP A 35 28.73 -54.35 10.51
N GLN A 36 28.15 -53.89 11.61
CA GLN A 36 26.84 -54.36 12.06
C GLN A 36 25.74 -53.86 11.12
N VAL A 37 24.76 -54.73 10.85
CA VAL A 37 23.65 -54.46 9.93
C VAL A 37 22.54 -53.69 10.65
N VAL A 38 22.04 -52.63 10.02
CA VAL A 38 20.93 -51.82 10.53
C VAL A 38 19.64 -52.18 9.78
N SER A 39 18.67 -52.68 10.53
CA SER A 39 17.33 -53.05 10.04
C SER A 39 16.47 -51.81 9.71
N SER A 40 15.41 -52.01 8.94
CA SER A 40 14.48 -50.91 8.58
C SER A 40 13.78 -50.31 9.81
N THR A 41 13.48 -51.11 10.83
CA THR A 41 12.84 -50.65 12.08
C THR A 41 13.77 -49.75 12.89
N GLU A 42 15.06 -50.07 12.94
CA GLU A 42 16.09 -49.27 13.62
C GLU A 42 16.32 -47.92 12.93
N LYS A 43 16.31 -47.90 11.59
CA LYS A 43 16.34 -46.64 10.83
C LYS A 43 15.17 -45.73 11.18
N MET A 44 13.95 -46.29 11.29
CA MET A 44 12.76 -45.52 11.68
C MET A 44 12.85 -44.99 13.12
N LYS A 45 13.40 -45.79 14.05
CA LYS A 45 13.65 -45.35 15.44
C LYS A 45 14.66 -44.20 15.51
N LEU A 46 15.77 -44.31 14.78
CA LEU A 46 16.76 -43.23 14.67
C LEU A 46 16.12 -41.95 14.13
N LEU A 47 15.32 -42.05 13.05
CA LEU A 47 14.60 -40.90 12.50
C LEU A 47 13.64 -40.27 13.52
N GLY A 48 12.91 -41.09 14.28
CA GLY A 48 12.03 -40.60 15.35
C GLY A 48 12.78 -39.93 16.50
N PHE A 49 13.98 -40.41 16.86
CA PHE A 49 14.85 -39.74 17.82
C PHE A 49 15.33 -38.39 17.28
N LEU A 50 15.87 -38.35 16.06
CA LEU A 50 16.39 -37.12 15.45
C LEU A 50 15.31 -36.04 15.28
N ARG A 51 14.07 -36.42 14.92
CA ARG A 51 12.95 -35.48 14.85
C ARG A 51 12.64 -34.85 16.20
N ARG A 52 12.65 -35.64 17.28
CA ARG A 52 12.42 -35.17 18.65
C ARG A 52 13.56 -34.28 19.17
N THR A 53 14.81 -34.65 18.93
CA THR A 53 15.97 -33.87 19.43
C THR A 53 16.16 -32.57 18.68
N HIS A 54 15.87 -32.53 17.37
CA HIS A 54 15.98 -31.34 16.55
C HIS A 54 14.69 -30.51 16.49
N GLY A 55 13.67 -30.86 17.30
CA GLY A 55 12.42 -30.09 17.39
C GLY A 55 11.62 -30.09 16.08
N LYS A 56 11.83 -31.08 15.21
CA LYS A 56 11.12 -31.25 13.94
C LYS A 56 9.95 -32.24 14.11
N ASP A 57 9.30 -32.18 15.25
CA ASP A 57 7.93 -32.66 15.39
C ASP A 57 7.01 -31.51 14.97
N GLU A 58 6.29 -31.67 13.86
CA GLU A 58 5.24 -30.72 13.45
C GLU A 58 4.23 -30.47 14.58
N LYS A 59 4.05 -31.45 15.47
CA LYS A 59 3.19 -31.35 16.67
C LYS A 59 3.78 -30.54 17.82
N ALA A 60 5.11 -30.41 17.91
CA ALA A 60 5.78 -29.60 18.94
C ALA A 60 6.13 -28.19 18.44
N ALA A 61 6.11 -27.96 17.12
CA ALA A 61 6.21 -26.63 16.53
C ALA A 61 5.07 -25.69 16.98
N GLU A 62 3.89 -26.25 17.31
CA GLU A 62 2.76 -25.54 17.91
C GLU A 62 2.99 -25.20 19.40
N ALA A 63 3.52 -26.14 20.20
CA ALA A 63 3.61 -25.97 21.66
C ALA A 63 4.90 -25.27 22.15
N GLY A 64 6.02 -25.38 21.43
CA GLY A 64 7.35 -24.99 21.95
C GLY A 64 7.89 -23.65 21.44
N ALA A 65 7.47 -23.17 20.27
CA ALA A 65 7.98 -21.91 19.74
C ALA A 65 7.11 -20.71 20.19
N PRO A 66 7.72 -19.63 20.71
CA PRO A 66 6.99 -18.50 21.26
C PRO A 66 6.04 -17.88 20.22
N LYS A 67 4.81 -17.60 20.64
CA LYS A 67 3.76 -17.00 19.79
C LYS A 67 4.18 -15.65 19.19
N LYS A 68 5.06 -14.93 19.87
CA LYS A 68 5.53 -13.58 19.55
C LYS A 68 7.05 -13.50 19.74
N ILE A 69 7.78 -13.07 18.73
CA ILE A 69 9.23 -12.84 18.77
C ILE A 69 9.50 -11.39 18.42
N THR A 70 10.25 -10.68 19.27
CA THR A 70 10.67 -9.32 18.97
C THR A 70 12.13 -9.29 18.56
N LEU A 71 12.39 -8.88 17.32
CA LEU A 71 13.73 -8.69 16.79
C LEU A 71 14.16 -7.24 17.03
N GLN A 72 15.36 -7.07 17.59
CA GLN A 72 16.06 -5.80 17.66
C GLN A 72 17.17 -5.82 16.61
N ARG A 73 17.19 -4.85 15.70
CA ARG A 73 18.26 -4.67 14.72
C ARG A 73 18.91 -3.32 14.89
N ARG A 74 20.23 -3.32 14.89
CA ARG A 74 21.08 -2.13 14.84
C ARG A 74 21.57 -1.96 13.41
N LYS A 75 21.32 -0.79 12.81
CA LYS A 75 21.89 -0.40 11.52
C LYS A 75 22.62 0.92 11.71
N GLN A 76 23.87 0.99 11.27
CA GLN A 76 24.62 2.24 11.22
C GLN A 76 24.61 2.73 9.77
N GLU A 77 24.25 3.98 9.56
CA GLU A 77 24.26 4.66 8.27
C GLU A 77 25.01 5.97 8.41
N GLU A 78 25.85 6.28 7.43
CA GLU A 78 26.52 7.56 7.36
C GLU A 78 25.60 8.55 6.63
N LEU A 79 25.15 9.57 7.36
CA LEU A 79 24.36 10.64 6.78
C LEU A 79 25.29 11.83 6.52
N THR A 80 25.52 12.13 5.25
CA THR A 80 26.17 13.38 4.85
C THR A 80 25.14 14.50 4.89
N VAL A 81 25.30 15.41 5.84
CA VAL A 81 24.43 16.57 6.01
C VAL A 81 25.08 17.74 5.29
N SER A 82 24.36 18.36 4.34
CA SER A 82 24.78 19.64 3.74
C SER A 82 24.42 20.79 4.68
N ALA A 83 25.10 20.88 5.82
CA ALA A 83 24.95 21.97 6.76
C ALA A 83 25.91 23.12 6.42
N GLY A 84 25.47 24.03 5.54
CA GLY A 84 26.21 25.24 5.18
C GLY A 84 27.33 25.01 4.14
N LYS A 85 28.44 25.74 4.28
CA LYS A 85 29.52 25.84 3.27
C LYS A 85 30.46 24.62 3.23
N SER A 86 30.32 23.68 4.17
CA SER A 86 31.08 22.43 4.23
C SER A 86 30.12 21.23 4.36
N LYS A 87 30.52 20.09 3.78
CA LYS A 87 29.79 18.82 3.89
C LYS A 87 30.32 18.07 5.11
N SER A 88 29.47 17.76 6.09
CA SER A 88 29.81 16.95 7.25
C SER A 88 29.13 15.59 7.17
N THR A 89 29.88 14.51 7.41
CA THR A 89 29.34 13.15 7.45
C THR A 89 29.22 12.73 8.91
N VAL A 90 28.02 12.36 9.32
CA VAL A 90 27.70 11.92 10.68
C VAL A 90 27.27 10.46 10.63
N THR A 91 27.88 9.60 11.44
CA THR A 91 27.45 8.21 11.60
C THR A 91 26.21 8.16 12.49
N VAL A 92 25.08 7.77 11.91
CA VAL A 92 23.79 7.64 12.59
C VAL A 92 23.49 6.17 12.84
N GLU A 93 23.17 5.81 14.09
CA GLU A 93 22.72 4.47 14.44
C GLU A 93 21.19 4.41 14.55
N VAL A 94 20.56 3.71 13.62
CA VAL A 94 19.13 3.39 13.67
C VAL A 94 18.94 2.07 14.42
N ARG A 95 18.17 2.13 15.52
CA ARG A 95 17.75 0.96 16.30
C ARG A 95 16.30 0.64 15.96
N GLN A 96 16.07 -0.51 15.33
CA GLN A 96 14.74 -0.93 14.90
C GLN A 96 14.23 -2.11 15.76
N LYS A 97 13.04 -1.93 16.34
CA LYS A 97 12.26 -2.98 17.02
C LYS A 97 11.18 -3.49 16.08
N ARG A 98 11.25 -4.76 15.65
CA ARG A 98 10.19 -5.40 14.86
C ARG A 98 9.67 -6.62 15.60
N THR A 99 8.37 -6.63 15.88
CA THR A 99 7.73 -7.77 16.55
C THR A 99 6.97 -8.60 15.53
N TYR A 100 7.35 -9.87 15.42
CA TYR A 100 6.69 -10.86 14.57
C TYR A 100 5.83 -11.79 15.41
N VAL A 101 4.65 -12.12 14.92
CA VAL A 101 3.72 -13.07 15.52
C VAL A 101 3.60 -14.27 14.58
N LYS A 102 3.55 -15.49 15.11
CA LYS A 102 3.35 -16.70 14.31
C LYS A 102 2.04 -16.61 13.54
N ARG A 103 2.07 -16.95 12.24
CA ARG A 103 0.91 -16.83 11.33
C ARG A 103 -0.27 -17.71 11.76
N ASP A 104 0.01 -18.89 12.31
CA ASP A 104 -1.02 -19.84 12.76
C ASP A 104 -1.87 -19.28 13.92
N VAL A 105 -1.31 -18.37 14.74
CA VAL A 105 -2.04 -17.67 15.83
C VAL A 105 -2.92 -16.53 15.29
N VAL A 106 -2.70 -16.09 14.05
CA VAL A 106 -3.50 -15.05 13.38
C VAL A 106 -4.67 -15.68 12.61
N GLU A 107 -4.62 -16.98 12.32
CA GLU A 107 -5.65 -17.74 11.61
C GLU A 107 -6.65 -18.48 12.53
N GLU A 108 -6.41 -18.57 13.84
CA GLU A 108 -7.42 -18.97 14.84
C GLU A 108 -8.42 -17.84 15.14
N PRO A 109 -9.67 -18.17 15.54
CA PRO A 109 -10.89 -17.58 15.00
C PRO A 109 -11.00 -16.08 15.29
N VAL A 110 -11.65 -15.39 14.35
CA VAL A 110 -12.19 -14.03 14.51
C VAL A 110 -12.78 -13.92 15.92
N THR A 111 -12.05 -13.32 16.85
CA THR A 111 -12.59 -13.01 18.16
C THR A 111 -13.77 -12.07 17.96
N ASP A 112 -14.80 -12.18 18.79
CA ASP A 112 -15.98 -11.31 18.72
C ASP A 112 -15.58 -9.82 18.67
N GLU A 113 -14.51 -9.46 19.37
CA GLU A 113 -13.89 -8.13 19.35
C GLU A 113 -13.39 -7.69 17.96
N ARG A 114 -12.84 -8.60 17.15
CA ARG A 114 -12.39 -8.29 15.78
C ARG A 114 -13.58 -8.12 14.84
N ALA A 115 -14.63 -8.93 15.00
CA ALA A 115 -15.87 -8.77 14.24
C ALA A 115 -16.57 -7.45 14.57
N GLU A 116 -16.62 -7.09 15.86
CA GLU A 116 -17.14 -5.79 16.32
C GLU A 116 -16.29 -4.61 15.83
N ALA A 117 -14.96 -4.74 15.84
CA ALA A 117 -14.06 -3.72 15.31
C ALA A 117 -14.25 -3.50 13.80
N LEU A 118 -14.47 -4.57 13.03
CA LEU A 118 -14.75 -4.49 11.60
C LEU A 118 -16.10 -3.82 11.34
N ARG A 119 -17.16 -4.20 12.07
CA ARG A 119 -18.48 -3.55 11.98
C ARG A 119 -18.42 -2.06 12.27
N LYS A 120 -17.70 -1.67 13.33
CA LYS A 120 -17.54 -0.25 13.70
C LYS A 120 -16.75 0.55 12.67
N LEU A 121 -15.77 -0.09 12.03
CA LEU A 121 -14.99 0.52 10.95
C LEU A 121 -15.83 0.70 9.68
N GLU A 122 -16.66 -0.28 9.33
CA GLU A 122 -17.61 -0.18 8.22
C GLU A 122 -18.66 0.91 8.46
N GLU A 123 -19.22 0.98 9.67
CA GLU A 123 -20.16 2.04 10.05
C GLU A 123 -19.51 3.44 9.97
N SER A 124 -18.27 3.57 10.44
CA SER A 124 -17.53 4.84 10.34
C SER A 124 -17.25 5.23 8.90
N LYS A 125 -16.94 4.28 8.03
CA LYS A 125 -16.74 4.55 6.59
C LYS A 125 -18.03 4.99 5.93
N ALA A 126 -19.13 4.29 6.18
CA ALA A 126 -20.44 4.65 5.64
C ALA A 126 -20.88 6.06 6.07
N ARG A 127 -20.62 6.45 7.33
CA ARG A 127 -20.89 7.81 7.81
C ARG A 127 -20.04 8.86 7.09
N ASN A 128 -18.74 8.62 6.93
CA ASN A 128 -17.86 9.55 6.24
C ASN A 128 -18.22 9.69 4.75
N GLU A 129 -18.57 8.59 4.09
CA GLU A 129 -19.00 8.60 2.68
C GLU A 129 -20.32 9.37 2.50
N ALA A 130 -21.28 9.19 3.42
CA ALA A 130 -22.52 9.93 3.41
C ALA A 130 -22.30 11.44 3.65
N GLU A 131 -21.40 11.81 4.55
CA GLU A 131 -21.02 13.21 4.79
C GLU A 131 -20.36 13.84 3.55
N LEU A 132 -19.41 13.14 2.93
CA LEU A 132 -18.76 13.59 1.70
C LEU A 132 -19.76 13.73 0.54
N ALA A 133 -20.70 12.79 0.41
CA ALA A 133 -21.75 12.87 -0.60
C ALA A 133 -22.66 14.10 -0.36
N ALA A 134 -23.07 14.35 0.88
CA ALA A 134 -23.89 15.51 1.22
C ALA A 134 -23.17 16.84 0.94
N ILE A 135 -21.86 16.92 1.24
CA ILE A 135 -21.04 18.09 0.92
C ILE A 135 -20.98 18.27 -0.60
N ALA A 136 -20.70 17.22 -1.36
CA ALA A 136 -20.61 17.27 -2.81
C ALA A 136 -21.94 17.69 -3.48
N GLU A 137 -23.08 17.21 -2.98
CA GLU A 137 -24.40 17.64 -3.45
C GLU A 137 -24.66 19.12 -3.15
N SER A 138 -24.31 19.58 -1.95
CA SER A 138 -24.47 20.98 -1.56
C SER A 138 -23.60 21.92 -2.41
N ASP A 139 -22.37 21.52 -2.71
CA ASP A 139 -21.45 22.28 -3.55
C ASP A 139 -21.93 22.31 -5.01
N ARG A 140 -22.42 21.17 -5.53
CA ARG A 140 -23.02 21.12 -6.87
C ARG A 140 -24.24 22.05 -6.97
N LYS A 141 -25.10 22.06 -5.97
CA LYS A 141 -26.27 22.95 -5.95
C LYS A 141 -25.82 24.42 -5.94
N ARG A 142 -24.85 24.77 -5.10
CA ARG A 142 -24.29 26.13 -5.02
C ARG A 142 -23.64 26.56 -6.35
N GLN A 143 -22.97 25.66 -7.05
CA GLN A 143 -22.39 25.94 -8.37
C GLN A 143 -23.49 26.22 -9.39
N LEU A 144 -24.53 25.39 -9.46
CA LEU A 144 -25.66 25.60 -10.37
C LEU A 144 -26.41 26.91 -10.10
N GLU A 145 -26.60 27.27 -8.82
CA GLU A 145 -27.22 28.56 -8.45
C GLU A 145 -26.36 29.75 -8.91
N ARG A 146 -25.03 29.69 -8.73
CA ARG A 146 -24.11 30.73 -9.21
C ARG A 146 -24.10 30.85 -10.74
N GLU A 147 -24.06 29.72 -11.45
CA GLU A 147 -24.11 29.71 -12.91
C GLU A 147 -25.44 30.28 -13.44
N ALA A 148 -26.56 29.97 -12.78
CA ALA A 148 -27.87 30.53 -13.13
C ALA A 148 -27.94 32.04 -12.86
N GLU A 149 -27.39 32.53 -11.75
CA GLU A 149 -27.32 33.95 -11.43
C GLU A 149 -26.42 34.72 -12.41
N GLU A 150 -25.25 34.17 -12.75
CA GLU A 150 -24.35 34.75 -13.75
C GLU A 150 -24.99 34.78 -15.15
N ALA A 151 -25.70 33.72 -15.55
CA ALA A 151 -26.44 33.69 -16.80
C ALA A 151 -27.59 34.70 -16.83
N ALA A 152 -28.33 34.85 -15.73
CA ALA A 152 -29.39 35.85 -15.60
C ALA A 152 -28.82 37.28 -15.69
N ARG A 153 -27.72 37.55 -14.99
CA ARG A 153 -27.03 38.85 -15.05
C ARG A 153 -26.52 39.15 -16.46
N ARG A 154 -25.95 38.16 -17.15
CA ARG A 154 -25.48 38.31 -18.53
C ARG A 154 -26.63 38.59 -19.51
N ASN A 155 -27.78 37.94 -19.31
CA ASN A 155 -28.97 38.18 -20.13
C ASN A 155 -29.57 39.56 -19.86
N GLU A 156 -29.61 40.02 -18.60
CA GLU A 156 -30.06 41.36 -18.26
C GLU A 156 -29.11 42.44 -18.83
N GLU A 157 -27.80 42.23 -18.75
CA GLU A 157 -26.80 43.14 -19.34
C GLU A 157 -26.92 43.18 -20.86
N ALA A 158 -27.11 42.03 -21.52
CA ALA A 158 -27.36 41.97 -22.96
C ALA A 158 -28.67 42.67 -23.36
N ALA A 159 -29.74 42.53 -22.57
CA ALA A 159 -31.01 43.22 -22.80
C ALA A 159 -30.88 44.74 -22.59
N ARG A 160 -30.13 45.18 -21.58
CA ARG A 160 -29.83 46.62 -21.36
C ARG A 160 -28.97 47.19 -22.49
N ALA A 161 -27.98 46.44 -22.98
CA ALA A 161 -27.17 46.85 -24.13
C ALA A 161 -28.00 46.95 -25.42
N ALA A 162 -28.89 45.98 -25.68
CA ALA A 162 -29.78 46.01 -26.84
C ALA A 162 -30.85 47.12 -26.76
N ALA A 163 -31.32 47.47 -25.57
CA ALA A 163 -32.25 48.59 -25.37
C ALA A 163 -31.55 49.97 -25.43
N GLY A 164 -30.26 50.04 -25.09
CA GLY A 164 -29.42 51.23 -25.23
C GLY A 164 -28.95 51.50 -26.67
N ASP A 165 -29.00 50.49 -27.54
CA ASP A 165 -28.62 50.55 -28.97
C ASP A 165 -29.86 50.58 -29.90
N ALA A 166 -31.00 51.09 -29.41
CA ALA A 166 -32.11 51.46 -30.29
C ALA A 166 -31.69 52.69 -31.12
N PRO A 167 -31.58 52.60 -32.46
CA PRO A 167 -31.00 53.65 -33.27
C PRO A 167 -31.93 54.87 -33.24
N SER A 168 -31.42 55.99 -32.74
CA SER A 168 -31.99 57.31 -33.06
C SER A 168 -31.96 57.49 -34.57
N GLU A 169 -33.13 57.72 -35.16
CA GLU A 169 -33.34 58.07 -36.56
C GLU A 169 -32.31 59.11 -37.04
N PRO A 170 -31.74 58.97 -38.25
CA PRO A 170 -30.87 59.99 -38.80
C PRO A 170 -31.69 61.23 -39.21
N GLU A 171 -31.48 62.35 -38.51
CA GLU A 171 -31.90 63.67 -38.99
C GLU A 171 -31.23 64.00 -40.34
N PRO A 172 -31.95 64.56 -41.33
CA PRO A 172 -31.39 64.88 -42.64
C PRO A 172 -30.53 66.15 -42.59
N GLU A 173 -29.30 66.05 -43.08
CA GLU A 173 -28.39 67.19 -43.30
C GLU A 173 -28.97 68.20 -44.32
N PRO A 174 -28.91 69.52 -44.08
CA PRO A 174 -29.31 70.50 -45.06
C PRO A 174 -28.20 70.69 -46.12
N VAL A 175 -28.55 70.35 -47.35
CA VAL A 175 -27.77 70.53 -48.57
C VAL A 175 -27.48 72.02 -48.80
N ALA A 176 -26.20 72.34 -48.93
CA ALA A 176 -25.69 73.65 -49.32
C ALA A 176 -26.19 74.05 -50.73
N THR A 177 -26.75 75.26 -50.82
CA THR A 177 -27.12 75.93 -52.07
C THR A 177 -25.89 76.35 -52.87
N PRO A 178 -25.77 76.03 -54.16
CA PRO A 178 -24.87 76.72 -55.07
C PRO A 178 -25.58 77.91 -55.75
N ALA A 179 -24.84 79.00 -55.87
CA ALA A 179 -25.22 80.23 -56.57
C ALA A 179 -25.54 80.00 -58.06
N PRO A 180 -26.46 80.80 -58.66
CA PRO A 180 -26.55 80.90 -60.11
C PRO A 180 -26.36 82.34 -60.63
N ALA A 181 -25.45 82.49 -61.58
CA ALA A 181 -25.51 83.39 -62.73
C ALA A 181 -24.62 82.75 -63.82
N PRO A 182 -24.79 82.99 -65.14
CA PRO A 182 -25.64 83.99 -65.81
C PRO A 182 -26.46 83.42 -67.01
N ALA A 183 -27.32 84.23 -67.64
CA ALA A 183 -27.28 84.56 -69.08
C ALA A 183 -28.60 85.17 -69.62
N SER A 184 -28.42 86.37 -70.21
CA SER A 184 -29.03 86.91 -71.44
C SER A 184 -30.54 87.15 -71.60
N ALA A 185 -30.83 88.38 -72.05
CA ALA A 185 -32.09 89.00 -72.51
C ALA A 185 -32.78 88.27 -73.69
N PRO A 186 -34.02 88.66 -74.06
CA PRO A 186 -34.21 89.83 -74.94
C PRO A 186 -35.49 90.69 -74.72
N GLU A 187 -35.37 91.97 -75.13
CA GLU A 187 -36.28 92.77 -75.98
C GLU A 187 -37.80 92.89 -75.67
N ALA A 188 -38.22 94.11 -75.30
CA ALA A 188 -39.28 94.93 -75.93
C ALA A 188 -39.27 96.35 -75.34
#